data_AF-A0A6T8PCP1-F1
#
_entry.id   AF-A0A6T8PCP1-F1
#
_cell.length_a   1.000
_cell.length_b   1.000
_cell.length_c   1.000
_cell.angle_alpha   90.00
_cell.angle_beta   90.00
_cell.angle_gamma   90.00
#
_symmetry.space_group_name_H-M   'P 1'
#
loop_
_entity.id
_entity.type
_entity.pdbx_description
1 polymer ?
#
loop_
_entity_poly.entity_id
_entity_poly.type
_entity_poly.pdbx_seq_one_letter_code
_entity_poly.pdbx_strand_id
1 'polypeptide(L)'
;DSSAQGSPAGQLGEATPLRRELSARGRDQRRVAAELGMQLMMKCADISNVVKPFPVAAKWAMRITDEFFLQGDMERESGLEVSPTCDRTTQTRVGLQKGFIDFCTSPFFAAVEGLYPALGGCLEVMRRNRARWEGYTDAMLEEEAGGFTKGF
;
A
#
# COMPACT_ATOMS: atom_id res chain seq x y z
N ASP A 1 76.96 7.15 17.31
CA ASP A 1 76.09 6.00 17.04
C ASP A 1 74.65 6.44 17.26
N SER A 2 74.05 7.28 16.41
CA SER A 2 73.46 7.01 15.09
C SER A 2 72.59 5.75 15.05
N SER A 3 71.27 5.93 15.23
CA SER A 3 70.17 5.41 14.37
C SER A 3 68.91 5.08 15.17
N ALA A 4 68.07 6.09 15.40
CA ALA A 4 66.66 5.89 15.71
C ALA A 4 65.93 5.61 14.39
N GLN A 5 65.60 4.35 14.10
CA GLN A 5 64.73 4.00 12.97
C GLN A 5 63.27 4.09 13.43
N GLY A 6 62.54 5.00 12.79
CA GLY A 6 61.13 5.26 13.04
C GLY A 6 60.25 4.08 12.64
N SER A 7 59.31 3.74 13.52
CA SER A 7 58.19 2.87 13.21
C SER A 7 57.27 3.58 12.21
N PRO A 8 56.94 3.01 11.04
CA PRO A 8 55.98 3.64 10.15
C PRO A 8 54.57 3.37 10.69
N ALA A 9 54.13 4.22 11.60
CA ALA A 9 52.71 4.47 11.81
C ALA A 9 52.19 5.18 10.55
N GLY A 10 51.26 4.57 9.84
CA GLY A 10 50.47 5.25 8.81
C GLY A 10 50.64 4.73 7.38
N GLN A 11 50.26 3.48 7.13
CA GLN A 11 49.62 3.14 5.86
C GLN A 11 48.28 2.48 6.19
N LEU A 12 47.22 3.29 6.22
CA LEU A 12 45.84 2.79 6.09
C LEU A 12 45.79 2.05 4.75
N GLY A 13 46.02 0.73 4.79
CA GLY A 13 46.14 -0.10 3.61
C GLY A 13 44.95 0.12 2.68
N GLU A 14 45.25 0.46 1.43
CA GLU A 14 44.24 0.53 0.38
C GLU A 14 43.41 -0.75 0.39
N ALA A 15 42.09 -0.62 0.44
CA ALA A 15 41.20 -1.77 0.42
C ALA A 15 41.50 -2.62 -0.82
N THR A 16 41.73 -3.93 -0.64
CA THR A 16 41.94 -4.88 -1.73
C THR A 16 40.80 -4.78 -2.77
N PRO A 17 41.05 -5.07 -4.06
CA PRO A 17 40.03 -4.99 -5.10
C PRO A 17 38.75 -5.74 -4.75
N LEU A 18 38.87 -6.95 -4.18
CA LEU A 18 37.73 -7.74 -3.69
C LEU A 18 36.95 -7.03 -2.57
N ARG A 19 37.64 -6.36 -1.63
CA ARG A 19 37.00 -5.59 -0.54
C ARG A 19 36.29 -4.34 -1.09
N ARG A 20 36.86 -3.68 -2.10
CA ARG A 20 36.22 -2.54 -2.79
C ARG A 20 34.97 -3.00 -3.53
N GLU A 21 35.03 -4.13 -4.23
CA GLU A 21 33.91 -4.70 -4.96
C GLU A 21 32.78 -5.15 -4.03
N LEU A 22 33.09 -5.88 -2.95
CA LEU A 22 32.10 -6.26 -1.93
C LEU A 22 31.45 -5.02 -1.29
N SER A 23 32.24 -3.97 -1.02
CA SER A 23 31.72 -2.70 -0.50
C SER A 23 30.81 -1.98 -1.51
N ALA A 24 31.16 -1.99 -2.80
CA ALA A 24 30.35 -1.42 -3.87
C ALA A 24 29.03 -2.17 -4.04
N ARG A 25 29.07 -3.51 -4.11
CA ARG A 25 27.87 -4.36 -4.15
C ARG A 25 26.95 -4.09 -2.95
N GLY A 26 27.52 -3.92 -1.75
CA GLY A 26 26.75 -3.57 -0.55
C GLY A 26 26.18 -2.14 -0.57
N ARG A 27 26.76 -1.19 -1.31
CA ARG A 27 26.16 0.14 -1.53
C ARG A 27 25.00 0.05 -2.53
N ASP A 28 25.19 -0.67 -3.63
CA ASP A 28 24.15 -0.83 -4.66
C ASP A 28 22.93 -1.56 -4.10
N GLN A 29 23.14 -2.62 -3.32
CA GLN A 29 22.05 -3.36 -2.68
C GLN A 29 21.27 -2.49 -1.67
N ARG A 30 21.95 -1.61 -0.92
CA ARG A 30 21.27 -0.65 -0.03
C ARG A 30 20.45 0.38 -0.80
N ARG A 31 20.94 0.85 -1.95
CA ARG A 31 20.22 1.78 -2.80
C ARG A 31 18.95 1.13 -3.36
N VAL A 32 19.06 -0.07 -3.92
CA VAL A 32 17.91 -0.83 -4.43
C VAL A 32 16.90 -1.11 -3.32
N ALA A 33 17.36 -1.50 -2.12
CA ALA A 33 16.47 -1.71 -0.98
C ALA A 33 15.75 -0.43 -0.54
N ALA A 34 16.44 0.72 -0.54
CA ALA A 34 15.83 2.01 -0.23
C ALA A 34 14.79 2.43 -1.29
N GLU A 35 15.10 2.23 -2.58
CA GLU A 35 14.18 2.49 -3.69
C GLU A 35 12.92 1.62 -3.60
N LEU A 36 13.07 0.32 -3.35
CA LEU A 36 11.95 -0.60 -3.12
C LEU A 36 11.12 -0.17 -1.91
N GLY A 37 11.77 0.18 -0.80
CA GLY A 37 11.10 0.67 0.40
C GLY A 37 10.21 1.89 0.13
N MET A 38 10.71 2.86 -0.63
CA MET A 38 9.92 4.04 -1.03
C MET A 38 8.72 3.65 -1.90
N GLN A 39 8.88 2.73 -2.85
CA GLN A 39 7.80 2.26 -3.71
C GLN A 39 6.71 1.53 -2.90
N LEU A 40 7.10 0.69 -1.95
CA LEU A 40 6.17 -0.01 -1.06
C LEU A 40 5.37 0.97 -0.21
N MET A 41 6.04 1.95 0.41
CA MET A 41 5.38 2.97 1.23
C MET A 41 4.45 3.88 0.41
N MET A 42 4.86 4.24 -0.82
CA MET A 42 4.02 4.96 -1.76
C MET A 42 2.76 4.15 -2.10
N LYS A 43 2.90 2.84 -2.33
CA LYS A 43 1.75 1.99 -2.60
C LYS A 43 0.84 1.86 -1.38
N CYS A 44 1.38 1.68 -0.17
CA CYS A 44 0.58 1.73 1.06
C CYS A 44 -0.22 3.03 1.19
N ALA A 45 0.36 4.17 0.82
CA ALA A 45 -0.32 5.46 0.84
C ALA A 45 -1.47 5.55 -0.18
N ASP A 46 -1.22 5.08 -1.41
CA ASP A 46 -2.18 5.03 -2.53
C ASP A 46 -3.44 4.22 -2.17
N ILE A 47 -3.27 3.05 -1.57
CA ILE A 47 -4.38 2.18 -1.13
C ILE A 47 -4.71 2.33 0.36
N SER A 48 -4.42 3.49 0.96
CA SER A 48 -4.59 3.69 2.41
C SER A 48 -6.06 3.86 2.85
N ASN A 49 -7.00 3.97 1.92
CA ASN A 49 -8.44 4.12 2.21
C ASN A 49 -8.96 3.00 3.14
N VAL A 50 -8.52 1.76 2.92
CA VAL A 50 -8.94 0.60 3.72
C VAL A 50 -8.43 0.62 5.17
N VAL A 51 -7.41 1.44 5.48
CA VAL A 51 -6.82 1.59 6.82
C VAL A 51 -7.15 2.92 7.50
N LYS A 52 -8.12 3.68 6.96
CA LYS A 52 -8.67 4.87 7.61
C LYS A 52 -9.76 4.50 8.62
N PRO A 53 -10.13 5.41 9.55
CA PRO A 53 -11.35 5.25 10.33
C PRO A 53 -12.54 4.95 9.42
N PHE A 54 -13.41 4.03 9.85
CA PHE A 54 -14.45 3.48 8.98
C PHE A 54 -15.32 4.52 8.25
N PRO A 55 -15.78 5.63 8.85
CA PRO A 55 -16.58 6.62 8.11
C PRO A 55 -15.83 7.21 6.90
N VAL A 56 -14.51 7.38 7.02
CA VAL A 56 -13.65 7.84 5.92
C VAL A 56 -13.48 6.73 4.88
N ALA A 57 -13.24 5.49 5.33
CA ALA A 57 -13.13 4.34 4.43
C ALA A 57 -14.42 4.11 3.62
N ALA A 58 -15.58 4.22 4.26
CA ALA A 58 -16.90 4.10 3.65
C ALA A 58 -17.14 5.16 2.57
N LYS A 59 -16.76 6.42 2.83
CA LYS A 59 -16.85 7.48 1.83
C LYS A 59 -15.98 7.22 0.60
N TRP A 60 -14.74 6.75 0.80
CA TRP A 60 -13.87 6.38 -0.31
C TRP A 60 -14.38 5.16 -1.06
N ALA A 61 -14.92 4.16 -0.36
CA ALA A 61 -15.58 3.00 -0.95
C ALA A 61 -16.73 3.41 -1.86
N MET A 62 -17.56 4.36 -1.43
CA MET A 62 -18.63 4.91 -2.27
C MET A 62 -18.07 5.54 -3.55
N ARG A 63 -17.11 6.46 -3.42
CA ARG A 63 -16.54 7.20 -4.54
C ARG A 63 -15.90 6.29 -5.59
N ILE A 64 -15.09 5.33 -5.16
CA ILE A 64 -14.41 4.44 -6.12
C ILE A 64 -15.40 3.50 -6.82
N THR A 65 -16.44 3.06 -6.11
CA THR A 65 -17.46 2.20 -6.72
C THR A 65 -18.42 2.99 -7.61
N ASP A 66 -18.68 4.27 -7.32
CA ASP A 66 -19.40 5.18 -8.24
C ASP A 66 -18.64 5.31 -9.56
N GLU A 67 -17.33 5.51 -9.49
CA GLU A 67 -16.46 5.61 -10.66
C GLU A 67 -16.44 4.31 -11.47
N PHE A 68 -16.26 3.16 -10.82
CA PHE A 68 -16.31 1.85 -11.49
C PHE A 68 -17.64 1.60 -12.17
N PHE A 69 -18.74 1.86 -11.47
CA PHE A 69 -20.06 1.61 -12.04
C PHE A 69 -20.42 2.59 -13.16
N LEU A 70 -19.95 3.84 -13.08
CA LEU A 70 -20.07 4.79 -14.19
C LEU A 70 -19.26 4.32 -15.40
N GLN A 71 -18.04 3.82 -15.19
CA GLN A 71 -17.25 3.22 -16.26
C GLN A 71 -17.97 2.05 -16.92
N GLY A 72 -18.56 1.15 -16.12
CA GLY A 72 -19.28 -0.01 -16.65
C GLY A 72 -20.51 0.36 -17.47
N ASP A 73 -21.18 1.48 -17.12
CA ASP A 73 -22.28 2.01 -17.90
C ASP A 73 -21.80 2.59 -19.23
N MET A 74 -20.70 3.35 -19.23
CA MET A 74 -20.08 3.86 -20.46
C MET A 74 -19.58 2.74 -21.39
N GLU A 75 -19.00 1.67 -20.82
CA GLU A 75 -18.58 0.48 -21.58
C GLU A 75 -19.78 -0.15 -22.28
N ARG A 76 -20.88 -0.35 -21.55
CA ARG A 76 -22.13 -0.92 -22.08
C ARG A 76 -22.75 -0.06 -23.18
N GLU A 77 -22.83 1.25 -22.97
CA GLU A 77 -23.35 2.21 -23.95
C GLU A 77 -22.50 2.25 -25.22
N SER A 78 -21.19 2.03 -25.10
CA SER A 78 -20.25 1.97 -26.21
C SER A 78 -20.23 0.61 -26.93
N GLY A 79 -21.03 -0.35 -26.49
CA GLY A 79 -21.05 -1.72 -27.05
C GLY A 79 -19.80 -2.54 -26.71
N LEU A 80 -19.06 -2.16 -25.67
CA LEU A 80 -17.91 -2.91 -25.16
C LEU A 80 -18.36 -3.96 -24.14
N GLU A 81 -17.52 -4.98 -23.94
CA GLU A 81 -17.67 -5.88 -22.80
C GLU A 81 -17.43 -5.11 -21.50
N VAL A 82 -18.34 -5.24 -20.55
CA VAL A 82 -18.26 -4.52 -19.27
C VAL A 82 -17.19 -5.18 -18.39
N SER A 83 -16.27 -4.37 -17.87
CA SER A 83 -15.21 -4.81 -16.98
C SER A 83 -15.79 -5.46 -15.71
N PRO A 84 -15.29 -6.61 -15.23
CA PRO A 84 -15.94 -7.40 -14.17
C PRO A 84 -16.24 -6.64 -12.87
N THR A 85 -15.35 -5.73 -12.44
CA THR A 85 -15.54 -4.92 -11.22
C THR A 85 -16.44 -3.70 -11.43
N CYS A 86 -16.73 -3.36 -12.69
CA CYS A 86 -17.49 -2.19 -13.10
C CYS A 86 -18.98 -2.50 -13.34
N ASP A 87 -19.36 -3.78 -13.36
CA ASP A 87 -20.73 -4.19 -13.59
C ASP A 87 -21.58 -4.15 -12.31
N ARG A 88 -22.32 -3.05 -12.13
CA ARG A 88 -23.28 -2.86 -11.02
C ARG A 88 -24.43 -3.88 -10.98
N THR A 89 -24.61 -4.72 -12.01
CA THR A 89 -25.65 -5.75 -12.02
C THR A 89 -25.18 -7.07 -11.38
N THR A 90 -23.86 -7.28 -11.32
CA THR A 90 -23.24 -8.49 -10.78
C THR A 90 -22.38 -8.23 -9.55
N GLN A 91 -21.99 -6.96 -9.32
CA GLN A 91 -21.19 -6.54 -8.18
C GLN A 91 -22.00 -5.74 -7.16
N THR A 92 -21.59 -5.82 -5.89
CA THR A 92 -22.07 -4.95 -4.80
C THR A 92 -20.92 -4.11 -4.29
N ARG A 93 -21.19 -2.89 -3.81
CA ARG A 93 -20.16 -1.99 -3.30
C ARG A 93 -19.45 -2.60 -2.09
N VAL A 94 -20.23 -3.14 -1.15
CA VAL A 94 -19.69 -3.82 0.04
C VAL A 94 -18.91 -5.08 -0.36
N GLY A 95 -19.42 -5.86 -1.33
CA GLY A 95 -18.72 -7.04 -1.84
C GLY A 95 -17.34 -6.71 -2.41
N LEU A 96 -17.25 -5.65 -3.22
CA LEU A 96 -15.99 -5.16 -3.78
C LEU A 96 -15.00 -4.73 -2.68
N GLN A 97 -15.45 -4.06 -1.61
CA GLN A 97 -14.58 -3.70 -0.49
C GLN A 97 -14.05 -4.92 0.26
N LYS A 98 -14.92 -5.92 0.53
CA LYS A 98 -14.49 -7.16 1.19
C LYS A 98 -13.46 -7.91 0.35
N GLY A 99 -13.74 -8.08 -0.95
CA GLY A 99 -12.82 -8.74 -1.87
C GLY A 99 -11.49 -8.01 -1.99
N PHE A 100 -11.50 -6.68 -2.11
CA PHE A 100 -10.28 -5.88 -2.19
C PHE A 100 -9.44 -6.00 -0.92
N ILE A 101 -10.07 -6.02 0.25
CA ILE A 101 -9.36 -6.21 1.52
C ILE A 101 -8.77 -7.62 1.61
N ASP A 102 -9.59 -8.65 1.37
CA ASP A 102 -9.21 -10.04 1.60
C ASP A 102 -8.13 -10.52 0.63
N PHE A 103 -8.23 -10.12 -0.64
CA PHE A 103 -7.38 -10.65 -1.71
C PHE A 103 -6.27 -9.70 -2.17
N CYS A 104 -6.35 -8.40 -1.87
CA CYS A 104 -5.33 -7.44 -2.31
C CYS A 104 -4.64 -6.76 -1.13
N THR A 105 -5.37 -5.98 -0.32
CA THR A 105 -4.71 -5.06 0.62
C THR A 105 -4.22 -5.75 1.88
N SER A 106 -4.96 -6.71 2.44
CA SER A 106 -4.52 -7.43 3.64
C SER A 106 -3.24 -8.23 3.40
N PRO A 107 -3.13 -9.06 2.34
CA PRO A 107 -1.87 -9.74 2.02
C PRO A 107 -0.71 -8.77 1.76
N PHE A 108 -0.98 -7.66 1.06
CA PHE A 108 0.05 -6.65 0.76
C PHE A 108 0.56 -5.97 2.04
N PHE A 109 -0.33 -5.45 2.89
CA PHE A 109 0.07 -4.78 4.12
C PHE A 109 0.78 -5.74 5.10
N ALA A 110 0.36 -7.01 5.17
CA ALA A 110 1.03 -8.02 5.99
C ALA A 110 2.47 -8.28 5.53
N ALA A 111 2.70 -8.33 4.21
CA ALA A 111 4.06 -8.48 3.66
C ALA A 111 4.95 -7.26 3.96
N VAL A 112 4.39 -6.04 3.86
CA VAL A 112 5.15 -4.80 4.11
C VAL A 112 5.39 -4.57 5.61
N GLU A 113 4.49 -4.99 6.48
CA GLU A 113 4.63 -4.87 7.94
C GLU A 113 5.85 -5.64 8.47
N GLY A 114 6.20 -6.77 7.87
CA GLY A 114 7.44 -7.49 8.18
C GLY A 114 8.73 -6.68 7.95
N LEU A 115 8.67 -5.64 7.10
CA LEU A 115 9.76 -4.68 6.86
C LEU A 115 9.59 -3.39 7.68
N TYR A 116 8.33 -2.99 7.91
CA TYR A 116 7.96 -1.75 8.59
C TYR A 116 6.92 -2.03 9.70
N PRO A 117 7.37 -2.43 10.91
CA PRO A 117 6.46 -2.82 12.00
C PRO A 117 5.48 -1.73 12.44
N ALA A 118 5.78 -0.46 12.14
CA ALA A 118 4.87 0.67 12.37
C ALA A 118 3.52 0.54 11.64
N LEU A 119 3.44 -0.30 10.59
CA LEU A 119 2.19 -0.60 9.88
C LEU A 119 1.25 -1.55 10.63
N GLY A 120 1.67 -2.15 11.75
CA GLY A 120 0.81 -3.06 12.53
C GLY A 120 -0.51 -2.40 12.96
N GLY A 121 -0.48 -1.11 13.30
CA GLY A 121 -1.69 -0.34 13.59
C GLY A 121 -2.63 -0.20 12.39
N CYS A 122 -2.09 -0.09 11.18
CA CYS A 122 -2.89 -0.04 9.95
C CYS A 122 -3.59 -1.38 9.68
N LEU A 123 -2.91 -2.51 9.91
CA LEU A 123 -3.50 -3.85 9.78
C LEU A 123 -4.65 -4.07 10.77
N GLU A 124 -4.51 -3.61 12.01
CA GLU A 124 -5.60 -3.72 12.99
C GLU A 124 -6.82 -2.88 12.60
N VAL A 125 -6.61 -1.65 12.11
CA VAL A 125 -7.70 -0.83 11.55
C VAL A 125 -8.35 -1.52 10.35
N MET A 126 -7.55 -2.09 9.45
CA MET A 126 -8.06 -2.82 8.28
C MET A 126 -8.93 -4.01 8.70
N ARG A 127 -8.46 -4.81 9.67
CA ARG A 127 -9.19 -5.96 10.22
C ARG A 127 -10.52 -5.54 10.82
N ARG A 128 -10.54 -4.44 11.58
CA ARG A 128 -11.76 -3.86 12.16
C ARG A 128 -12.74 -3.38 11.09
N ASN A 129 -12.24 -2.67 10.08
CA ASN A 129 -13.05 -2.23 8.94
C ASN A 129 -13.63 -3.43 8.20
N ARG A 130 -12.81 -4.44 7.92
CA ARG A 130 -13.23 -5.68 7.27
C ARG A 130 -14.31 -6.42 8.03
N ALA A 131 -14.21 -6.50 9.35
CA ALA A 131 -15.25 -7.08 10.20
C ALA A 131 -16.55 -6.26 10.15
N ARG A 132 -16.46 -4.91 10.16
CA ARG A 132 -17.64 -4.05 10.05
C ARG A 132 -18.36 -4.22 8.71
N TRP A 133 -17.62 -4.47 7.62
CA TRP A 133 -18.22 -4.76 6.32
C TRP A 133 -19.08 -6.05 6.27
N GLU A 134 -18.92 -7.00 7.19
CA GLU A 134 -19.80 -8.20 7.22
C GLU A 134 -21.24 -7.86 7.60
N GLY A 135 -21.44 -6.81 8.41
CA GLY A 135 -22.75 -6.35 8.83
C GLY A 135 -23.32 -5.23 7.95
N TYR A 136 -22.64 -4.83 6.88
CA TYR A 136 -23.05 -3.72 6.02
C TYR A 136 -23.78 -4.20 4.77
N THR A 137 -24.76 -3.41 4.35
CA THR A 137 -25.39 -3.48 3.03
C THR A 137 -25.02 -2.24 2.23
N ASP A 138 -25.23 -2.28 0.91
CA ASP A 138 -25.00 -1.11 0.05
C ASP A 138 -25.89 0.08 0.47
N ALA A 139 -27.13 -0.17 0.92
CA ALA A 139 -28.01 0.87 1.44
C ALA A 139 -27.48 1.53 2.72
N MET A 140 -26.92 0.75 3.66
CA MET A 140 -26.28 1.29 4.86
C MET A 140 -25.03 2.09 4.52
N LEU A 141 -24.28 1.66 3.50
CA LEU A 141 -23.13 2.40 2.99
C LEU A 141 -23.53 3.76 2.39
N GLU A 142 -24.63 3.80 1.64
CA GLU A 142 -25.20 5.03 1.10
C GLU A 142 -25.59 6.03 2.19
N GLU A 143 -26.23 5.56 3.26
CA GLU A 143 -26.58 6.40 4.41
C GLU A 143 -25.34 6.96 5.13
N GLU A 144 -24.36 6.10 5.45
CA GLU A 144 -23.10 6.50 6.11
C GLU A 144 -22.32 7.52 5.28
N ALA A 145 -22.21 7.31 3.96
CA ALA A 145 -21.51 8.21 3.06
C ALA A 145 -22.26 9.53 2.84
N GLY A 146 -23.60 9.49 2.82
CA GLY A 146 -24.48 10.65 2.65
C GLY A 146 -24.59 11.55 3.88
N GLY A 147 -24.29 11.04 5.08
CA GLY A 147 -24.34 11.82 6.33
C GLY A 147 -23.38 13.03 6.37
N PHE A 148 -22.34 13.07 5.53
CA PHE A 148 -21.33 14.13 5.54
C PHE A 148 -21.59 15.25 4.51
N THR A 149 -22.50 15.07 3.55
CA THR A 149 -22.82 16.10 2.53
C THR A 149 -23.84 17.13 3.02
N LYS A 150 -24.55 16.86 4.12
CA LYS A 150 -25.48 17.83 4.75
C LYS A 150 -24.79 18.91 5.60
N GLY A 151 -23.46 18.98 5.59
CA GLY A 151 -22.65 19.86 6.45
C GLY A 151 -21.83 20.93 5.73
N PHE A 152 -22.05 21.14 4.41
CA PHE A 152 -21.44 22.22 3.64
C PHE A 152 -22.50 23.00 2.88
#